data_AF-A0A5C3M6R5-F1
#
_entry.id   AF-A0A5C3M6R5-F1
#
_cell.length_a   1.000
_cell.length_b   1.000
_cell.length_c   1.000
_cell.angle_alpha   90.00
_cell.angle_beta   90.00
_cell.angle_gamma   90.00
#
_symmetry.space_group_name_H-M   'P 1'
#
loop_
_entity.id
_entity.type
_entity.pdbx_description
1 polymer ?
#
loop_
_entity_poly.entity_id
_entity_poly.type
_entity_poly.pdbx_seq_one_letter_code
_entity_poly.pdbx_strand_id
1 'polypeptide(L)'
;MAETGAMDGNPWHNEEFVTAVKTVSPALPHLQPALVTFFAAEYALGGLIDESTTEERELAWMPPTNNVNKVLFQRQPQLTMLQYNAQAMYHHNNTQSFMKENFTKEAQNAEAADMNRTLEIVENNRKKQRETNKENKEKRVAKAKLIFNREEIMTLKSQKLTDHLAAFQAAGTPNLNELNSRSPVGEIRQGLQAAIDLYVEGTWAPKKGGGGPSHSGEEFDTPNKSQESEEGGD
;
A
#
# COMPACT_ATOMS: atom_id res chain seq x y z
N MET A 1 -23.82 2.58 53.23
CA MET A 1 -22.54 1.87 53.08
C MET A 1 -22.51 1.35 51.65
N ALA A 2 -21.50 1.70 50.85
CA ALA A 2 -21.50 1.43 49.41
C ALA A 2 -21.44 -0.08 49.13
N GLU A 3 -22.44 -0.61 48.42
CA GLU A 3 -22.56 -2.01 48.00
C GLU A 3 -21.52 -2.39 46.93
N THR A 4 -21.00 -1.41 46.20
CA THR A 4 -19.95 -1.54 45.19
C THR A 4 -18.68 -0.85 45.71
N GLY A 5 -17.52 -1.51 45.60
CA GLY A 5 -16.24 -0.95 46.05
C GLY A 5 -15.72 0.21 45.18
N ALA A 6 -16.47 0.63 44.17
CA ALA A 6 -16.11 1.68 43.23
C ALA A 6 -16.67 3.03 43.68
N MET A 7 -15.85 4.08 43.64
CA MET A 7 -16.20 5.42 44.12
C MET A 7 -17.32 6.10 43.31
N ASP A 8 -17.45 5.73 42.04
CA ASP A 8 -18.47 6.24 41.11
C ASP A 8 -19.78 5.45 41.14
N GLY A 9 -19.85 4.38 41.95
CA GLY A 9 -21.00 3.50 42.06
C GLY A 9 -21.20 2.54 40.87
N ASN A 10 -20.34 2.59 39.85
CA ASN A 10 -20.40 1.71 38.69
C ASN A 10 -19.76 0.34 38.97
N PRO A 11 -20.10 -0.70 38.19
CA PRO A 11 -19.37 -1.96 38.23
C PRO A 11 -17.89 -1.76 37.82
N TRP A 12 -17.02 -2.57 38.40
CA TRP A 12 -15.60 -2.55 38.04
C TRP A 12 -15.42 -3.00 36.59
N HIS A 13 -14.53 -2.32 35.86
CA HIS A 13 -14.24 -2.67 34.45
C HIS A 13 -13.79 -4.13 34.27
N ASN A 14 -13.21 -4.74 35.32
CA ASN A 14 -12.90 -6.16 35.38
C ASN A 14 -13.37 -6.75 36.72
N GLU A 15 -14.61 -7.25 36.73
CA GLU A 15 -15.23 -7.87 37.91
C GLU A 15 -14.55 -9.18 38.32
N GLU A 16 -14.04 -9.95 37.34
CA GLU A 16 -13.35 -11.22 37.58
C GLU A 16 -12.09 -11.00 38.42
N PHE A 17 -11.30 -9.98 38.08
CA PHE A 17 -10.10 -9.62 38.82
C PHE A 17 -10.42 -9.22 40.27
N VAL A 18 -11.42 -8.36 40.47
CA VAL A 18 -11.83 -7.92 41.82
C VAL A 18 -12.32 -9.10 42.65
N THR A 19 -13.02 -10.04 42.02
CA THR A 19 -13.49 -11.27 42.68
C THR A 19 -12.32 -12.18 43.06
N ALA A 20 -11.33 -12.36 42.17
CA ALA A 20 -10.12 -13.14 42.46
C ALA A 20 -9.26 -12.50 43.56
N VAL A 21 -9.16 -11.17 43.62
CA VAL A 21 -8.47 -10.47 44.71
C VAL A 21 -9.23 -10.68 46.03
N LYS A 22 -10.57 -10.64 46.01
CA LYS A 22 -11.39 -10.91 47.21
C LYS A 22 -11.22 -12.33 47.72
N THR A 23 -11.06 -13.34 46.86
CA THR A 23 -10.85 -14.73 47.30
C THR A 23 -9.48 -14.94 47.94
N VAL A 24 -8.45 -14.24 47.47
CA VAL A 24 -7.07 -14.33 48.00
C VAL A 24 -6.83 -13.39 49.19
N SER A 25 -7.65 -12.35 49.35
CA SER A 25 -7.55 -11.35 50.42
C SER A 25 -7.38 -11.93 51.84
N PRO A 26 -8.12 -12.99 52.26
CA PRO A 26 -7.94 -13.59 53.59
C PRO A 26 -6.54 -14.18 53.84
N ALA A 27 -5.81 -14.57 52.78
CA ALA A 27 -4.45 -15.09 52.87
C ALA A 27 -3.39 -13.97 52.90
N LEU A 28 -3.79 -12.70 52.69
CA LEU A 28 -2.91 -11.54 52.61
C LEU A 28 -3.30 -10.52 53.70
N PRO A 29 -2.92 -10.74 54.98
CA PRO A 29 -3.35 -9.91 56.10
C PRO A 29 -2.90 -8.44 56.01
N HIS A 30 -1.85 -8.15 55.23
CA HIS A 30 -1.32 -6.80 55.02
C HIS A 30 -1.89 -6.09 53.79
N LEU A 31 -2.74 -6.74 52.99
CA LEU A 31 -3.28 -6.15 51.77
C LEU A 31 -4.12 -4.90 52.04
N GLN A 32 -5.05 -4.98 53.00
CA GLN A 32 -5.90 -3.85 53.35
C GLN A 32 -5.09 -2.70 53.97
N PRO A 33 -4.23 -2.91 54.99
CA PRO A 33 -3.37 -1.84 55.51
C PRO A 33 -2.50 -1.18 54.44
N ALA A 34 -1.91 -1.97 53.53
CA ALA A 34 -1.05 -1.45 52.47
C ALA A 34 -1.82 -0.55 51.48
N LEU A 35 -3.01 -0.97 51.06
CA LEU A 35 -3.87 -0.17 50.18
C LEU A 35 -4.32 1.12 50.86
N VAL A 36 -4.73 1.04 52.14
CA VAL A 36 -5.11 2.22 52.91
C VAL A 36 -3.93 3.17 53.05
N THR A 37 -2.72 2.70 53.38
CA THR A 37 -1.54 3.58 53.47
C THR A 37 -1.16 4.19 52.13
N PHE A 38 -1.27 3.43 51.04
CA PHE A 38 -0.94 3.91 49.70
C PHE A 38 -1.87 5.05 49.28
N PHE A 39 -3.18 4.87 49.42
CA PHE A 39 -4.15 5.91 49.07
C PHE A 39 -4.20 7.04 50.11
N ALA A 40 -4.09 6.75 51.41
CA ALA A 40 -4.15 7.80 52.43
C ALA A 40 -2.89 8.67 52.49
N ALA A 41 -1.73 8.18 52.02
CA ALA A 41 -0.50 8.97 51.99
C ALA A 41 -0.57 10.14 51.00
N GLU A 42 -1.19 9.95 49.83
CA GLU A 42 -1.32 11.01 48.82
C GLU A 42 -2.36 12.08 49.19
N TYR A 43 -3.39 11.69 49.97
CA TYR A 43 -4.51 12.56 50.37
C TYR A 43 -4.52 12.92 51.86
N ALA A 44 -3.35 12.92 52.51
CA ALA A 44 -3.25 13.35 53.90
C ALA A 44 -3.70 14.82 54.04
N LEU A 45 -4.43 15.15 55.12
CA LEU A 45 -4.73 16.54 55.48
C LEU A 45 -3.43 17.32 55.70
N GLY A 46 -3.26 18.47 55.03
CA GLY A 46 -1.99 19.20 54.98
C GLY A 46 -0.93 18.56 54.06
N GLY A 47 -1.33 17.64 53.19
CA GLY A 47 -0.48 17.13 52.11
C GLY A 47 -0.43 18.10 50.94
N LEU A 48 0.56 17.93 50.05
CA LEU A 48 0.79 18.79 48.89
C LEU A 48 -0.47 19.01 48.03
N ILE A 49 -1.32 17.99 47.89
CA ILE A 49 -2.57 18.05 47.11
C ILE A 49 -3.65 18.85 47.86
N ASP A 50 -3.71 18.75 49.19
CA ASP A 50 -4.68 19.45 50.05
C ASP A 50 -4.33 20.94 50.20
N GLU A 51 -3.04 21.24 50.28
CA GLU A 51 -2.50 22.61 50.35
C GLU A 51 -2.46 23.32 48.99
N SER A 52 -2.61 22.59 47.89
CA SER A 52 -2.58 23.17 46.54
C SER A 52 -3.71 24.19 46.33
N THR A 53 -3.32 25.38 45.93
CA THR A 53 -4.26 26.46 45.60
C THR A 53 -5.11 26.10 44.37
N THR A 54 -6.24 26.79 44.19
CA THR A 54 -7.08 26.63 43.00
C THR A 54 -6.28 26.88 41.71
N GLU A 55 -5.39 27.86 41.72
CA GLU A 55 -4.55 28.21 40.57
C GLU A 55 -3.53 27.12 40.25
N GLU A 56 -2.87 26.54 41.26
CA GLU A 56 -1.93 25.43 41.06
C GLU A 56 -2.63 24.17 40.56
N ARG A 57 -3.85 23.89 41.03
CA ARG A 57 -4.66 22.76 40.51
C ARG A 57 -5.09 22.99 39.08
N GLU A 58 -5.46 24.22 38.71
CA GLU A 58 -5.80 24.57 37.32
C GLU A 58 -4.56 24.51 36.41
N LEU A 59 -3.39 24.90 36.90
CA LEU A 59 -2.12 24.80 36.17
C LEU A 59 -1.66 23.34 36.00
N ALA A 60 -1.87 22.51 37.03
CA ALA A 60 -1.58 21.09 37.01
C ALA A 60 -2.64 20.27 36.24
N TRP A 61 -3.80 20.87 35.95
CA TRP A 61 -4.85 20.21 35.19
C TRP A 61 -4.39 20.01 33.75
N MET A 62 -4.05 18.77 33.42
CA MET A 62 -3.87 18.36 32.04
C MET A 62 -5.16 17.70 31.55
N PRO A 63 -5.69 18.08 30.36
CA PRO A 63 -6.77 17.32 29.76
C PRO A 63 -6.31 15.87 29.61
N PRO A 64 -7.21 14.88 29.77
CA PRO A 64 -6.87 13.47 29.69
C PRO A 64 -6.30 13.16 28.29
N THR A 65 -4.99 13.27 28.19
CA THR A 65 -4.22 13.35 26.94
C THR A 65 -4.37 12.04 26.17
N ASN A 66 -4.63 10.96 26.91
CA ASN A 66 -4.85 9.63 26.39
C ASN A 66 -6.19 9.51 25.62
N ASN A 67 -7.24 10.27 25.96
CA ASN A 67 -8.54 10.12 25.27
C ASN A 67 -8.58 10.92 23.96
N VAL A 68 -8.07 12.16 23.97
CA VAL A 68 -8.06 13.03 22.78
C VAL A 68 -7.13 12.46 21.69
N ASN A 69 -5.96 11.96 22.07
CA ASN A 69 -5.00 11.39 21.12
C ASN A 69 -5.51 10.05 20.54
N LYS A 70 -6.13 9.19 21.36
CA LYS A 70 -6.73 7.94 20.89
C LYS A 70 -7.84 8.18 19.87
N VAL A 71 -8.73 9.16 20.12
CA VAL A 71 -9.82 9.48 19.20
C VAL A 71 -9.29 9.96 17.85
N LEU A 72 -8.22 10.76 17.82
CA LEU A 72 -7.65 11.25 16.57
C LEU A 72 -7.02 10.11 15.76
N PHE A 73 -6.20 9.25 16.36
CA PHE A 73 -5.59 8.11 15.68
C PHE A 73 -6.63 7.05 15.24
N GLN A 74 -7.74 6.91 15.96
CA GLN A 74 -8.86 6.07 15.52
C GLN A 74 -9.57 6.64 14.29
N ARG A 75 -9.74 7.96 14.21
CA ARG A 75 -10.39 8.63 13.07
C ARG A 75 -9.48 8.76 11.87
N GLN A 76 -8.17 8.84 12.09
CA GLN A 76 -7.14 9.01 11.06
C GLN A 76 -5.99 8.02 11.29
N PRO A 77 -6.18 6.72 11.00
CA PRO A 77 -5.17 5.70 11.25
C PRO A 77 -3.93 5.83 10.36
N GLN A 78 -4.01 6.61 9.28
CA GLN A 78 -2.87 6.93 8.41
C GLN A 78 -2.08 8.15 8.90
N LEU A 79 -2.55 8.86 9.94
CA LEU A 79 -1.84 10.00 10.50
C LEU A 79 -0.60 9.50 11.27
N THR A 80 0.57 9.90 10.81
CA THR A 80 1.83 9.56 11.49
C THR A 80 2.03 10.45 12.72
N MET A 81 2.78 9.95 13.71
CA MET A 81 3.15 10.74 14.89
C MET A 81 3.87 12.06 14.51
N LEU A 82 4.68 12.04 13.45
CA LEU A 82 5.36 13.24 12.96
C LEU A 82 4.37 14.28 12.43
N GLN A 83 3.38 13.85 11.65
CA GLN A 83 2.33 14.74 11.14
C GLN A 83 1.46 15.29 12.27
N TYR A 84 1.13 14.46 13.26
CA TYR A 84 0.43 14.90 14.46
C TYR A 84 1.21 15.99 15.21
N ASN A 85 2.49 15.76 15.50
CA ASN A 85 3.35 16.73 16.16
C ASN A 85 3.49 18.02 15.35
N ALA A 86 3.61 17.93 14.02
CA ALA A 86 3.65 19.09 13.15
C ALA A 86 2.35 19.91 13.20
N GLN A 87 1.19 19.26 13.21
CA GLN A 87 -0.12 19.93 13.37
C GLN A 87 -0.25 20.57 14.75
N ALA A 88 0.14 19.87 15.81
CA ALA A 88 0.11 20.40 17.17
C ALA A 88 0.99 21.66 17.29
N MET A 89 2.21 21.61 16.75
CA MET A 89 3.13 22.75 16.72
C MET A 89 2.60 23.91 15.86
N TYR A 90 1.95 23.62 14.73
CA TYR A 90 1.33 24.63 13.87
C TYR A 90 0.28 25.46 14.61
N HIS A 91 -0.52 24.81 15.45
CA HIS A 91 -1.55 25.46 16.26
C HIS A 91 -0.99 26.11 17.52
N HIS A 92 0.00 25.49 18.17
CA HIS A 92 0.51 25.97 19.46
C HIS A 92 1.52 27.12 19.33
N ASN A 93 2.34 27.13 18.28
CA ASN A 93 3.43 28.10 18.12
C ASN A 93 3.02 29.37 17.36
N ASN A 94 1.72 29.68 17.27
CA ASN A 94 1.20 30.80 16.46
C ASN A 94 1.69 30.77 15.00
N THR A 95 2.12 29.62 14.49
CA THR A 95 2.61 29.48 13.10
C THR A 95 1.49 29.81 12.12
N GLN A 96 0.24 29.49 12.46
CA GLN A 96 -0.92 29.90 11.69
C GLN A 96 -1.04 31.43 11.54
N SER A 97 -0.85 32.18 12.62
CA SER A 97 -0.95 33.65 12.62
C SER A 97 0.21 34.26 11.83
N PHE A 98 1.42 33.76 12.08
CA PHE A 98 2.61 34.14 11.31
C PHE A 98 2.42 33.88 9.81
N MET A 99 1.87 32.72 9.43
CA MET A 99 1.64 32.39 8.03
C MET A 99 0.59 33.31 7.39
N LYS A 100 -0.49 33.64 8.11
CA LYS A 100 -1.52 34.56 7.60
C LYS A 100 -1.00 35.98 7.40
N GLU A 101 -0.07 36.42 8.25
CA GLU A 101 0.50 37.76 8.20
C GLU A 101 1.61 37.89 7.14
N ASN A 102 2.43 36.85 6.96
CA ASN A 102 3.63 36.91 6.11
C ASN A 102 3.42 36.33 4.70
N PHE A 103 2.50 35.39 4.50
CA PHE A 103 2.22 34.86 3.15
C PHE A 103 1.15 35.71 2.47
N THR A 104 1.61 36.64 1.63
CA THR A 104 0.74 37.37 0.70
C THR A 104 0.13 36.41 -0.33
N LYS A 105 -1.00 36.81 -0.94
CA LYS A 105 -1.67 36.01 -1.99
C LYS A 105 -0.73 35.64 -3.14
N GLU A 106 0.28 36.45 -3.43
CA GLU A 106 1.27 36.19 -4.47
C GLU A 106 2.22 35.05 -4.10
N ALA A 107 2.68 34.97 -2.84
CA ALA A 107 3.49 33.85 -2.36
C ALA A 107 2.69 32.54 -2.38
N GLN A 108 1.41 32.58 -1.99
CA GLN A 108 0.51 31.43 -2.04
C GLN A 108 0.27 30.96 -3.48
N ASN A 109 0.14 31.89 -4.43
CA ASN A 109 -0.03 31.56 -5.84
C ASN A 109 1.24 30.96 -6.46
N ALA A 110 2.43 31.45 -6.07
CA ALA A 110 3.71 30.90 -6.52
C ALA A 110 3.90 29.47 -6.00
N GLU A 111 3.61 29.23 -4.71
CA GLU A 111 3.68 27.89 -4.12
C GLU A 111 2.66 26.92 -4.74
N ALA A 112 1.44 27.39 -5.03
CA ALA A 112 0.44 26.61 -5.76
C ALA A 112 0.90 26.28 -7.19
N ALA A 113 1.57 27.21 -7.87
CA ALA A 113 2.13 26.97 -9.21
C ALA A 113 3.26 25.93 -9.18
N ASP A 114 4.15 25.99 -8.19
CA ASP A 114 5.19 24.98 -8.00
C ASP A 114 4.60 23.61 -7.65
N MET A 115 3.58 23.57 -6.79
CA MET A 115 2.87 22.33 -6.49
C MET A 115 2.22 21.74 -7.75
N ASN A 116 1.55 22.56 -8.56
CA ASN A 116 0.97 22.13 -9.83
C ASN A 116 2.04 21.60 -10.80
N ARG A 117 3.20 22.25 -10.88
CA ARG A 117 4.35 21.79 -11.68
C ARG A 117 4.86 20.43 -11.21
N THR A 118 4.97 20.22 -9.89
CA THR A 118 5.41 18.91 -9.37
C THR A 118 4.40 17.81 -9.67
N LEU A 119 3.10 18.09 -9.54
CA LEU A 119 2.03 17.15 -9.90
C LEU A 119 2.06 16.82 -11.39
N GLU A 120 2.27 17.82 -12.25
CA GLU A 120 2.40 17.65 -13.69
C GLU A 120 3.61 16.77 -14.03
N ILE A 121 4.77 17.00 -13.40
CA ILE A 121 5.96 16.15 -13.58
C ILE A 121 5.67 14.71 -13.17
N VAL A 122 5.02 14.49 -12.03
CA VAL A 122 4.65 13.16 -11.55
C VAL A 122 3.69 12.47 -12.51
N GLU A 123 2.69 13.18 -13.01
CA GLU A 123 1.73 12.63 -13.96
C GLU A 123 2.38 12.31 -15.31
N ASN A 124 3.23 13.20 -15.83
CA ASN A 124 4.00 12.98 -17.05
C ASN A 124 4.94 11.77 -16.92
N ASN A 125 5.59 11.60 -15.77
CA ASN A 125 6.39 10.40 -15.50
C ASN A 125 5.54 9.12 -15.46
N ARG A 126 4.35 9.16 -14.85
CA ARG A 126 3.40 8.02 -14.87
C ARG A 126 2.94 7.71 -16.29
N LYS A 127 2.69 8.72 -17.14
CA LYS A 127 2.32 8.53 -18.55
C LYS A 127 3.45 7.87 -19.33
N LYS A 128 4.68 8.40 -19.26
CA LYS A 128 5.87 7.80 -19.88
C LYS A 128 6.09 6.35 -19.42
N GLN A 129 5.88 6.08 -18.13
CA GLN A 129 6.00 4.71 -17.60
C GLN A 129 4.92 3.77 -18.16
N ARG A 130 3.69 4.25 -18.39
CA ARG A 130 2.63 3.45 -19.02
C ARG A 130 2.95 3.15 -20.49
N GLU A 131 3.45 4.13 -21.22
CA GLU A 131 3.84 3.98 -22.63
C GLU A 131 4.98 2.97 -22.79
N THR A 132 6.06 3.14 -22.03
CA THR A 132 7.19 2.19 -22.01
C THR A 132 6.75 0.78 -21.61
N ASN A 133 5.86 0.63 -20.63
CA ASN A 133 5.30 -0.67 -20.26
C ASN A 133 4.45 -1.29 -21.38
N LYS A 134 3.67 -0.48 -22.11
CA LYS A 134 2.88 -0.94 -23.26
C LYS A 134 3.79 -1.41 -24.39
N GLU A 135 4.78 -0.61 -24.77
CA GLU A 135 5.76 -0.98 -25.80
C GLU A 135 6.52 -2.26 -25.43
N ASN A 136 6.95 -2.38 -24.17
CA ASN A 136 7.62 -3.59 -23.68
C ASN A 136 6.70 -4.80 -23.73
N LYS A 137 5.42 -4.65 -23.41
CA LYS A 137 4.43 -5.73 -23.56
C LYS A 137 4.26 -6.14 -25.01
N GLU A 138 4.11 -5.19 -25.93
CA GLU A 138 3.97 -5.47 -27.36
C GLU A 138 5.20 -6.17 -27.93
N LYS A 139 6.41 -5.71 -27.59
CA LYS A 139 7.67 -6.38 -27.96
C LYS A 139 7.76 -7.81 -27.42
N ARG A 140 7.22 -8.08 -26.23
CA ARG A 140 7.21 -9.42 -25.61
C ARG A 140 6.19 -10.35 -26.27
N VAL A 141 5.00 -9.85 -26.58
CA VAL A 141 3.96 -10.59 -27.32
C VAL A 141 4.44 -10.91 -28.74
N ALA A 142 5.06 -9.96 -29.45
CA ALA A 142 5.59 -10.20 -30.78
C ALA A 142 6.74 -11.22 -30.82
N LYS A 143 7.54 -11.31 -29.74
CA LYS A 143 8.60 -12.32 -29.60
C LYS A 143 8.09 -13.69 -29.15
N ALA A 144 6.84 -13.81 -28.69
CA ALA A 144 6.27 -15.08 -28.29
C ALA A 144 5.93 -15.89 -29.55
N LYS A 145 6.72 -16.93 -29.83
CA LYS A 145 6.40 -17.93 -30.87
C LYS A 145 5.07 -18.60 -30.49
N LEU A 146 4.12 -18.72 -31.43
CA LEU A 146 2.88 -19.45 -31.14
C LEU A 146 3.23 -20.94 -30.88
N ILE A 147 2.99 -21.38 -29.66
CA ILE A 147 3.14 -22.78 -29.24
C ILE A 147 1.76 -23.42 -29.41
N PHE A 148 1.69 -24.45 -30.26
CA PHE A 148 0.47 -25.22 -30.51
C PHE A 148 0.46 -26.58 -29.78
N ASN A 149 1.41 -26.80 -28.87
CA ASN A 149 1.51 -28.04 -28.11
C ASN A 149 0.68 -27.95 -26.81
N ARG A 150 -0.24 -28.92 -26.65
CA ARG A 150 -1.19 -29.04 -25.54
C ARG A 150 -0.51 -29.15 -24.16
N GLU A 151 0.60 -29.87 -24.08
CA GLU A 151 1.31 -30.10 -22.83
C GLU A 151 2.14 -28.88 -22.42
N GLU A 152 2.74 -28.20 -23.39
CA GLU A 152 3.54 -27.00 -23.13
C GLU A 152 2.68 -25.86 -22.58
N ILE A 153 1.46 -25.64 -23.08
CA ILE A 153 0.55 -24.59 -22.57
C ILE A 153 0.16 -24.82 -21.10
N MET A 154 0.01 -26.07 -20.66
CA MET A 154 -0.30 -26.39 -19.26
C MET A 154 0.87 -26.09 -18.32
N THR A 155 2.10 -26.16 -18.82
CA THR A 155 3.31 -25.83 -18.04
C THR A 155 3.61 -24.32 -18.01
N LEU A 156 3.02 -23.54 -18.91
CA LEU A 156 3.23 -22.09 -18.95
C LEU A 156 2.63 -21.40 -17.72
N LYS A 157 3.46 -20.54 -17.11
CA LYS A 157 3.14 -19.77 -15.90
C LYS A 157 2.76 -18.34 -16.25
N SER A 158 1.76 -17.84 -15.51
CA SER A 158 1.26 -16.44 -15.45
C SER A 158 1.57 -15.58 -16.68
N GLN A 159 2.67 -14.85 -16.66
CA GLN A 159 3.00 -13.84 -17.65
C GLN A 159 3.20 -14.42 -19.06
N LYS A 160 3.82 -15.59 -19.17
CA LYS A 160 3.99 -16.25 -20.48
C LYS A 160 2.63 -16.67 -21.02
N LEU A 161 1.75 -17.22 -20.17
CA LEU A 161 0.39 -17.61 -20.54
C LEU A 161 -0.43 -16.40 -21.03
N THR A 162 -0.32 -15.24 -20.37
CA THR A 162 -1.00 -14.01 -20.80
C THR A 162 -0.43 -13.45 -22.10
N ASP A 163 0.88 -13.59 -22.32
CA ASP A 163 1.52 -13.14 -23.57
C ASP A 163 1.11 -14.05 -24.74
N HIS A 164 0.96 -15.36 -24.51
CA HIS A 164 0.43 -16.29 -25.49
C HIS A 164 -1.06 -16.04 -25.78
N LEU A 165 -1.89 -15.80 -24.77
CA LEU A 165 -3.30 -15.41 -24.99
C LEU A 165 -3.41 -14.19 -25.91
N ALA A 166 -2.59 -13.15 -25.66
CA ALA A 166 -2.54 -11.97 -26.50
C ALA A 166 -2.03 -12.27 -27.93
N ALA A 167 -1.05 -13.17 -28.08
CA ALA A 167 -0.56 -13.60 -29.39
C ALA A 167 -1.61 -14.38 -30.21
N PHE A 168 -2.40 -15.25 -29.56
CA PHE A 168 -3.50 -15.98 -30.20
C PHE A 168 -4.67 -15.04 -30.55
N GLN A 169 -5.02 -14.09 -29.67
CA GLN A 169 -5.99 -13.04 -29.98
C GLN A 169 -5.56 -12.19 -31.18
N ALA A 170 -4.28 -11.79 -31.24
CA ALA A 170 -3.73 -11.05 -32.38
C ALA A 170 -3.75 -11.87 -33.68
N ALA A 171 -3.65 -13.20 -33.60
CA ALA A 171 -3.77 -14.11 -34.73
C ALA A 171 -5.23 -14.31 -35.21
N GLY A 172 -6.22 -13.80 -34.47
CA GLY A 172 -7.63 -13.79 -34.86
C GLY A 172 -8.40 -15.06 -34.51
N THR A 173 -8.09 -15.72 -33.39
CA THR A 173 -8.86 -16.88 -32.89
C THR A 173 -10.30 -16.49 -32.50
N PRO A 174 -11.35 -17.17 -33.02
CA PRO A 174 -12.74 -16.85 -32.72
C PRO A 174 -13.13 -16.96 -31.24
N ASN A 175 -12.54 -17.92 -30.50
CA ASN A 175 -12.99 -18.28 -29.15
C ASN A 175 -12.26 -17.57 -28.00
N LEU A 176 -11.39 -16.60 -28.29
CA LEU A 176 -10.56 -15.94 -27.26
C LEU A 176 -10.88 -14.46 -27.05
N ASN A 177 -11.84 -13.88 -27.79
CA ASN A 177 -12.12 -12.44 -27.74
C ASN A 177 -12.73 -11.98 -26.40
N GLU A 178 -13.35 -12.89 -25.66
CA GLU A 178 -13.99 -12.59 -24.36
C GLU A 178 -13.02 -12.73 -23.18
N LEU A 179 -11.89 -13.42 -23.37
CA LEU A 179 -10.90 -13.66 -22.32
C LEU A 179 -9.89 -12.50 -22.26
N ASN A 180 -9.47 -12.14 -21.05
CA ASN A 180 -8.45 -11.11 -20.88
C ASN A 180 -7.41 -11.54 -19.84
N SER A 181 -6.37 -10.72 -19.64
CA SER A 181 -5.28 -11.04 -18.70
C SER A 181 -5.69 -11.08 -17.23
N ARG A 182 -6.92 -10.67 -16.89
CA ARG A 182 -7.51 -10.74 -15.54
C ARG A 182 -8.46 -11.93 -15.38
N SER A 183 -8.77 -12.65 -16.45
CA SER A 183 -9.59 -13.87 -16.38
C SER A 183 -8.87 -14.96 -15.56
N PRO A 184 -9.62 -15.86 -14.91
CA PRO A 184 -9.05 -17.00 -14.21
C PRO A 184 -8.09 -17.80 -15.10
N VAL A 185 -6.94 -18.19 -14.53
CA VAL A 185 -5.89 -18.93 -15.26
C VAL A 185 -6.42 -20.23 -15.88
N GLY A 186 -7.41 -20.86 -15.25
CA GLY A 186 -8.07 -22.06 -15.76
C GLY A 186 -8.84 -21.81 -17.07
N GLU A 187 -9.60 -20.71 -17.13
CA GLU A 187 -10.37 -20.33 -18.32
C GLU A 187 -9.46 -19.95 -19.48
N ILE A 188 -8.35 -19.24 -19.19
CA ILE A 188 -7.34 -18.90 -20.20
C ILE A 188 -6.73 -20.16 -20.82
N ARG A 189 -6.42 -21.19 -20.00
CA ARG A 189 -5.86 -22.45 -20.47
C ARG A 189 -6.86 -23.25 -21.32
N GLN A 190 -8.11 -23.32 -20.89
CA GLN A 190 -9.18 -23.99 -21.63
C GLN A 190 -9.45 -23.31 -22.97
N GLY A 191 -9.49 -21.98 -22.99
CA GLY A 191 -9.66 -21.22 -24.23
C GLY A 191 -8.51 -21.45 -25.21
N LEU A 192 -7.25 -21.47 -24.73
CA LEU A 192 -6.08 -21.75 -25.57
C LEU A 192 -6.09 -23.19 -26.10
N GLN A 193 -6.55 -24.15 -25.30
CA GLN A 193 -6.69 -25.55 -25.71
C GLN A 193 -7.77 -25.72 -26.80
N ALA A 194 -8.93 -25.10 -26.62
CA ALA A 194 -9.98 -25.09 -27.64
C ALA A 194 -9.52 -24.41 -28.95
N ALA A 195 -8.67 -23.37 -28.85
CA ALA A 195 -8.09 -22.74 -30.03
C ALA A 195 -7.08 -23.64 -30.76
N ILE A 196 -6.32 -24.47 -30.03
CA ILE A 196 -5.45 -25.50 -30.63
C ILE A 196 -6.28 -26.60 -31.29
N ASP A 197 -7.34 -27.06 -30.63
CA ASP A 197 -8.20 -28.11 -31.18
C ASP A 197 -8.83 -27.64 -32.51
N LEU A 198 -9.28 -26.38 -32.60
CA LEU A 198 -9.76 -25.76 -33.85
C LEU A 198 -8.67 -25.59 -34.93
N TYR A 199 -7.40 -25.46 -34.54
CA TYR A 199 -6.27 -25.43 -35.46
C TYR A 199 -5.97 -26.82 -36.02
N VAL A 200 -6.00 -27.86 -35.18
CA VAL A 200 -5.80 -29.26 -35.56
C VAL A 200 -6.93 -29.77 -36.45
N GLU A 201 -8.16 -29.33 -36.20
CA GLU A 201 -9.34 -29.60 -37.03
C GLU A 201 -9.32 -28.86 -38.38
N GLY A 202 -8.42 -27.89 -38.56
CA GLY A 202 -8.27 -27.12 -39.81
C GLY A 202 -9.30 -26.01 -40.01
N THR A 203 -10.21 -25.82 -39.04
CA THR A 203 -11.28 -24.81 -39.05
C THR A 203 -10.74 -23.39 -38.82
N TRP A 204 -9.53 -23.28 -38.25
CA TRP A 204 -8.86 -22.01 -38.02
C TRP A 204 -7.39 -22.09 -38.43
N ALA A 205 -6.93 -21.07 -39.16
CA ALA A 205 -5.52 -20.86 -39.45
C ALA A 205 -5.11 -19.47 -38.95
N PRO A 206 -3.97 -19.34 -38.24
CA PRO A 206 -3.47 -18.05 -37.82
C PRO A 206 -3.26 -17.17 -39.04
N LYS A 207 -3.82 -15.96 -39.01
CA LYS A 207 -3.65 -14.99 -40.09
C LYS A 207 -2.14 -14.74 -40.25
N LYS A 208 -1.53 -15.21 -41.35
CA LYS A 208 -0.11 -14.98 -41.64
C LYS A 208 0.16 -13.46 -41.69
N GLY A 209 0.66 -12.90 -40.59
CA GLY A 209 1.63 -11.82 -40.67
C GLY A 209 2.88 -12.42 -41.31
N GLY A 210 3.34 -11.84 -42.42
CA GLY A 210 4.38 -12.38 -43.28
C GLY A 210 5.60 -12.92 -42.53
N GLY A 211 6.00 -14.14 -42.87
CA GLY A 211 7.13 -14.82 -42.26
C GLY A 211 6.95 -16.34 -42.28
N GLY A 212 6.74 -16.92 -43.46
CA GLY A 212 6.88 -18.36 -43.59
C GLY A 212 8.37 -18.73 -43.48
N PRO A 213 8.76 -19.72 -42.66
CA PRO A 213 10.04 -20.38 -42.86
C PRO A 213 9.82 -21.39 -43.99
N SER A 214 10.13 -20.98 -45.22
CA SER A 214 10.37 -21.94 -46.30
C SER A 214 11.66 -22.68 -45.95
N HIS A 215 11.50 -23.94 -45.57
CA HIS A 215 12.58 -24.88 -45.47
C HIS A 215 12.98 -25.28 -46.88
N SER A 216 14.05 -24.67 -47.39
CA SER A 216 14.83 -25.21 -48.51
C SER A 216 16.28 -24.86 -48.22
N GLY A 217 17.03 -25.88 -47.81
CA GLY A 217 18.47 -25.78 -47.67
C GLY A 217 19.09 -25.57 -49.04
N GLU A 218 20.02 -24.62 -49.10
CA GLU A 218 21.07 -24.56 -50.10
C GLU A 218 22.27 -23.88 -49.43
N GLU A 219 23.35 -24.65 -49.32
CA GLU A 219 24.70 -24.19 -49.03
C GLU A 219 25.09 -23.07 -50.01
N PHE A 220 25.75 -22.01 -49.56
CA PHE A 220 26.92 -21.48 -50.25
C PHE A 220 27.72 -20.47 -49.40
N ASP A 221 28.99 -20.81 -49.21
CA ASP A 221 30.20 -20.01 -49.00
C ASP A 221 30.16 -18.67 -48.24
N THR A 222 30.80 -18.67 -47.06
CA THR A 222 31.75 -17.61 -46.72
C THR A 222 33.03 -17.82 -47.53
N PRO A 223 33.60 -16.82 -48.22
CA PRO A 223 34.36 -15.76 -47.52
C PRO A 223 34.42 -14.41 -48.27
N ASN A 224 34.67 -13.29 -47.58
CA ASN A 224 35.92 -12.54 -47.78
C ASN A 224 36.05 -11.36 -46.79
N LYS A 225 37.30 -11.18 -46.41
CA LYS A 225 37.97 -10.18 -45.58
C LYS A 225 38.11 -8.84 -46.34
N SER A 226 38.49 -7.79 -45.60
CA SER A 226 38.92 -6.43 -46.03
C SER A 226 37.75 -5.44 -46.12
N GLN A 227 37.77 -4.21 -45.59
CA GLN A 227 38.85 -3.32 -45.14
C GLN A 227 38.30 -2.42 -44.00
N GLU A 228 39.03 -2.30 -42.89
CA GLU A 228 38.99 -1.11 -42.03
C GLU A 228 40.13 -0.20 -42.51
N SER A 229 39.77 0.94 -43.09
CA SER A 229 40.70 2.02 -43.38
C SER A 229 40.62 3.05 -42.26
N GLU A 230 41.78 3.28 -41.65
CA GLU A 230 42.11 4.42 -40.81
C GLU A 230 41.89 5.75 -41.54
N GLU A 231 41.33 6.72 -40.83
CA GLU A 231 41.52 8.18 -40.99
C GLU A 231 41.04 8.79 -39.65
N GLY A 232 41.78 9.57 -38.85
CA GLY A 232 43.02 10.29 -39.08
C GLY A 232 42.76 11.81 -39.05
N GLY A 233 43.05 12.45 -37.90
CA GLY A 233 43.19 13.92 -37.73
C GLY A 233 41.88 14.69 -37.55
N ASP A 234 41.77 15.69 -36.68
CA ASP A 234 42.75 16.54 -36.00
C ASP A 234 42.10 17.12 -34.72
#